data_AF-A0A9Q4KWV3-F1
#
_entry.id   AF-A0A9Q4KWV3-F1
#
_cell.length_a   1.000
_cell.length_b   1.000
_cell.length_c   1.000
_cell.angle_alpha   90.00
_cell.angle_beta   90.00
_cell.angle_gamma   90.00
#
_symmetry.space_group_name_H-M   'P 1'
#
loop_
_entity.id
_entity.type
_entity.pdbx_description
1 polymer ?
#
loop_
_entity_poly.entity_id
_entity_poly.type
_entity_poly.pdbx_seq_one_letter_code
_entity_poly.pdbx_strand_id
1 'polypeptide(L)'
;MQLTGILQIKSYARVKEFLNAEHVGRVASIDENGFPQIIPMNFAFLDDAVYMHSHVRGEKLDNISRNNKVGFEADRELEFLPSYFEDPHNASLADTLYISVVIKGTASFVSDREEKTLALNGLMEKYQPEGRYDPIRSDMRVLDAVSVIKVTPQTIHGKYKIGQHMRPEDRLNLAQNILEKKSPSALETLKIMGFEVTETGLRMIDEPVW
;
A
#
# COMPACT_ATOMS: atom_id res chain seq x y z
N MET A 1 -9.22 -10.63 6.02
CA MET A 1 -7.95 -11.32 6.27
C MET A 1 -7.93 -11.63 7.75
N GLN A 2 -7.84 -12.89 8.16
CA GLN A 2 -7.63 -13.22 9.57
C GLN A 2 -6.12 -13.15 9.80
N LEU A 3 -5.63 -12.01 10.30
CA LEU A 3 -4.22 -11.84 10.63
C LEU A 3 -3.91 -12.47 11.98
N THR A 4 -2.72 -13.06 12.10
CA THR A 4 -2.12 -13.27 13.41
C THR A 4 -1.79 -11.88 13.99
N GLY A 5 -2.17 -11.61 15.24
CA GLY A 5 -2.04 -10.26 15.82
C GLY A 5 -0.63 -9.67 15.84
N ILE A 6 0.41 -10.52 15.73
CA ILE A 6 1.82 -10.12 15.66
C ILE A 6 2.22 -9.53 14.29
N LEU A 7 1.49 -9.88 13.22
CA LEU A 7 1.77 -9.37 11.87
C LEU A 7 0.94 -8.13 11.54
N GLN A 8 -0.04 -7.78 12.36
CA GLN A 8 -0.95 -6.68 12.10
C GLN A 8 -0.27 -5.33 12.39
N ILE A 9 -0.46 -4.36 11.49
CA ILE A 9 -0.22 -2.94 11.78
C ILE A 9 -1.37 -2.47 12.66
N LYS A 10 -1.13 -2.21 13.95
CA LYS A 10 -2.15 -1.74 14.89
C LYS A 10 -2.29 -0.23 14.82
N SER A 11 -1.22 0.48 14.51
CA SER A 11 -1.27 1.94 14.35
C SER A 11 -1.96 2.35 13.05
N TYR A 12 -3.13 2.99 13.18
CA TYR A 12 -3.82 3.58 12.04
C TYR A 12 -2.99 4.66 11.34
N ALA A 13 -2.19 5.42 12.10
CA ALA A 13 -1.28 6.41 11.53
C ALA A 13 -0.24 5.76 10.59
N ARG A 14 0.33 4.62 10.98
CA ARG A 14 1.27 3.86 10.13
C ARG A 14 0.62 3.32 8.87
N VAL A 15 -0.64 2.87 8.95
CA VAL A 15 -1.42 2.47 7.77
C VAL A 15 -1.59 3.65 6.80
N LYS A 16 -1.91 4.84 7.31
CA LYS A 16 -2.04 6.05 6.48
C LYS A 16 -0.71 6.48 5.86
N GLU A 17 0.36 6.48 6.65
CA GLU A 17 1.72 6.76 6.15
C GLU A 17 2.10 5.82 5.00
N PHE A 18 1.85 4.53 5.16
CA PHE A 18 2.10 3.54 4.12
C PHE A 18 1.27 3.80 2.85
N LEU A 19 -0.05 3.96 2.97
CA LEU A 19 -0.92 4.24 1.83
C LEU A 19 -0.53 5.53 1.09
N ASN A 20 -0.05 6.54 1.80
CA ASN A 20 0.41 7.79 1.19
C ASN A 20 1.77 7.66 0.51
N ALA A 21 2.61 6.72 0.94
CA ALA A 21 3.89 6.43 0.30
C ALA A 21 3.77 5.51 -0.93
N GLU A 22 2.70 4.70 -1.04
CA GLU A 22 2.53 3.81 -2.18
C GLU A 22 1.94 4.49 -3.42
N HIS A 23 2.59 4.32 -4.56
CA HIS A 23 2.17 4.97 -5.81
C HIS A 23 1.03 4.23 -6.51
N VAL A 24 0.88 2.92 -6.34
CA VAL A 24 -0.13 2.12 -7.04
C VAL A 24 -0.88 1.27 -6.04
N GLY A 25 -2.20 1.24 -6.18
CA GLY A 25 -3.05 0.28 -5.49
C GLY A 25 -3.90 -0.49 -6.49
N ARG A 26 -4.40 -1.65 -6.10
CA ARG A 26 -5.23 -2.52 -6.93
C ARG A 26 -6.65 -2.49 -6.39
N VAL A 27 -7.60 -2.07 -7.23
CA VAL A 27 -9.02 -2.17 -6.92
C VAL A 27 -9.59 -3.44 -7.53
N ALA A 28 -10.26 -4.24 -6.70
CA ALA A 28 -10.99 -5.43 -7.09
C ALA A 28 -12.49 -5.12 -7.12
N SER A 29 -13.12 -5.34 -8.27
CA SER A 29 -14.58 -5.27 -8.47
C SER A 29 -15.10 -6.62 -8.99
N ILE A 30 -16.40 -6.86 -8.94
CA ILE A 30 -16.99 -8.13 -9.39
C ILE A 30 -17.78 -7.88 -10.68
N ASP A 31 -17.47 -8.64 -11.72
CA ASP A 31 -18.17 -8.57 -13.00
C ASP A 31 -19.57 -9.19 -12.95
N GLU A 32 -20.30 -9.10 -14.06
CA GLU A 32 -21.67 -9.64 -14.17
C GLU A 32 -21.75 -11.16 -14.04
N ASN A 33 -20.64 -11.87 -14.32
CA ASN A 33 -20.54 -13.32 -14.26
C ASN A 33 -19.97 -13.80 -12.91
N GLY A 34 -19.65 -12.89 -12.00
CA GLY A 34 -19.09 -13.18 -10.68
C GLY A 34 -17.56 -13.31 -10.65
N PHE A 35 -16.85 -12.99 -11.73
CA PHE A 35 -15.38 -12.98 -11.74
C PHE A 35 -14.84 -11.69 -11.11
N PRO A 36 -13.74 -11.77 -10.35
CA PRO A 36 -13.06 -10.59 -9.86
C PRO A 36 -12.24 -9.93 -10.97
N GLN A 37 -12.51 -8.65 -11.23
CA GLN A 37 -11.65 -7.79 -12.03
C GLN A 37 -10.73 -6.99 -11.11
N ILE A 38 -9.42 -7.13 -11.28
CA ILE A 38 -8.38 -6.44 -10.47
C ILE A 38 -7.61 -5.48 -11.37
N ILE A 39 -7.64 -4.18 -11.06
CA ILE A 39 -7.01 -3.14 -11.88
C ILE A 39 -6.05 -2.30 -11.02
N PRO A 40 -4.77 -2.15 -11.43
CA PRO A 40 -3.85 -1.22 -10.79
C PRO A 40 -4.24 0.23 -11.13
N MET A 41 -4.26 1.09 -10.12
CA MET A 41 -4.64 2.49 -10.23
C MET A 41 -3.78 3.38 -9.34
N ASN A 42 -3.50 4.58 -9.84
CA ASN A 42 -3.07 5.68 -8.98
C ASN A 42 -4.21 6.06 -8.04
N PHE A 43 -3.88 6.35 -6.78
CA PHE A 43 -4.84 6.63 -5.74
C PHE A 43 -4.33 7.67 -4.74
N ALA A 44 -5.25 8.39 -4.12
CA ALA A 44 -4.99 9.22 -2.94
C ALA A 44 -5.79 8.66 -1.76
N PHE A 45 -5.21 8.65 -0.55
CA PHE A 45 -5.93 8.29 0.67
C PHE A 45 -6.21 9.55 1.49
N LEU A 46 -7.43 10.07 1.39
CA LEU A 46 -7.86 11.36 1.95
C LEU A 46 -9.14 11.14 2.74
N ASP A 47 -9.29 11.83 3.87
CA ASP A 47 -10.49 11.75 4.72
C ASP A 47 -10.96 10.30 4.99
N ASP A 48 -9.98 9.43 5.28
CA ASP A 48 -10.16 8.01 5.55
C ASP A 48 -10.82 7.22 4.39
N ALA A 49 -10.71 7.70 3.15
CA ALA A 49 -11.20 7.05 1.94
C ALA A 49 -10.14 6.98 0.84
N VAL A 50 -10.25 5.98 -0.03
CA VAL A 50 -9.42 5.87 -1.23
C VAL A 50 -10.11 6.58 -2.39
N TYR A 51 -9.43 7.52 -3.03
CA TYR A 51 -9.89 8.18 -4.24
C TYR A 51 -9.04 7.78 -5.44
N MET A 52 -9.70 7.48 -6.56
CA MET A 52 -9.06 7.10 -7.82
C MET A 52 -9.69 7.84 -8.99
N HIS A 53 -8.87 8.30 -9.92
CA HIS A 53 -9.32 8.88 -11.19
C HIS A 53 -9.54 7.79 -12.24
N SER A 54 -10.56 7.94 -13.07
CA SER A 54 -10.82 7.07 -14.23
C SER A 54 -11.42 7.86 -15.39
N HIS A 55 -11.27 7.32 -16.60
CA HIS A 55 -12.16 7.62 -17.71
C HIS A 55 -13.63 7.33 -17.33
N VAL A 56 -14.57 8.04 -17.96
CA VAL A 56 -16.02 7.97 -17.69
C VAL A 56 -16.70 6.66 -18.10
N ARG A 57 -15.96 5.74 -18.72
CA ARG A 57 -16.42 4.42 -19.14
C ARG A 57 -15.34 3.38 -18.86
N GLY A 58 -15.77 2.17 -18.57
CA GLY A 58 -14.91 1.00 -18.41
C GLY A 58 -15.57 -0.05 -17.54
N GLU A 59 -15.17 -1.31 -17.72
CA GLU A 59 -15.75 -2.46 -17.04
C GLU A 59 -15.82 -2.29 -15.51
N LYS A 60 -14.78 -1.73 -14.88
CA LYS A 60 -14.79 -1.46 -13.43
C LYS A 60 -15.92 -0.50 -12.98
N LEU A 61 -16.29 0.48 -13.81
CA LEU A 61 -17.41 1.38 -13.51
C LEU A 61 -18.74 0.62 -13.62
N ASP A 62 -18.87 -0.25 -14.63
CA ASP A 62 -20.06 -1.09 -14.80
C ASP A 62 -20.18 -2.09 -13.64
N ASN A 63 -19.06 -2.69 -13.22
CA ASN A 63 -18.96 -3.59 -12.07
C ASN A 63 -19.40 -2.89 -10.79
N ILE A 64 -18.83 -1.71 -10.49
CA ILE A 64 -19.17 -0.91 -9.31
C ILE A 64 -20.64 -0.48 -9.32
N SER A 65 -21.18 -0.13 -10.48
CA SER A 65 -22.60 0.26 -10.62
C SER A 65 -23.55 -0.89 -10.29
N ARG A 66 -23.19 -2.12 -10.67
CA ARG A 66 -23.97 -3.33 -10.35
C ARG A 66 -23.77 -3.78 -8.91
N ASN A 67 -22.52 -3.78 -8.44
CA ASN A 67 -22.14 -4.22 -7.11
C ASN A 67 -21.03 -3.32 -6.57
N ASN A 68 -21.40 -2.46 -5.64
CA ASN A 68 -20.48 -1.48 -5.08
C ASN A 68 -19.48 -2.05 -4.07
N LYS A 69 -19.56 -3.34 -3.71
CA LYS A 69 -18.59 -3.96 -2.80
C LYS A 69 -17.27 -4.20 -3.53
N VAL A 70 -16.22 -3.55 -3.06
CA VAL A 70 -14.88 -3.64 -3.66
C VAL A 70 -13.83 -4.04 -2.63
N GLY A 71 -12.77 -4.66 -3.14
CA GLY A 71 -11.49 -4.77 -2.44
C GLY A 71 -10.54 -3.70 -2.93
N PHE A 72 -9.68 -3.19 -2.05
CA PHE A 72 -8.54 -2.38 -2.45
C PHE A 72 -7.29 -2.90 -1.72
N GLU A 73 -6.16 -2.90 -2.41
CA GLU A 73 -4.92 -3.43 -1.89
C GLU A 73 -3.74 -2.56 -2.35
N ALA A 74 -2.78 -2.34 -1.47
CA ALA A 74 -1.48 -1.77 -1.80
C ALA A 74 -0.39 -2.52 -1.02
N ASP A 75 0.74 -2.78 -1.67
CA ASP A 75 1.86 -3.50 -1.10
C ASP A 75 3.20 -2.87 -1.49
N ARG A 76 4.22 -3.21 -0.69
CA ARG A 76 5.62 -2.93 -0.97
C ARG A 76 6.45 -4.16 -0.62
N GLU A 77 7.10 -4.74 -1.62
CA GLU A 77 8.19 -5.68 -1.39
C GLU A 77 9.38 -4.94 -0.77
N LEU A 78 9.93 -5.49 0.31
CA LEU A 78 11.09 -4.95 0.99
C LEU A 78 12.34 -5.73 0.60
N GLU A 79 12.31 -7.05 0.75
CA GLU A 79 13.47 -7.89 0.48
C GLU A 79 13.07 -9.33 0.23
N PHE A 80 13.55 -9.91 -0.87
CA PHE A 80 13.51 -11.35 -1.08
C PHE A 80 14.59 -12.02 -0.23
N LEU A 81 14.20 -13.00 0.57
CA LEU A 81 15.08 -13.79 1.44
C LEU A 81 15.35 -15.13 0.75
N PRO A 82 16.55 -15.32 0.16
CA PRO A 82 16.91 -16.61 -0.42
C PRO A 82 17.01 -17.66 0.69
N SER A 83 16.65 -18.91 0.39
CA SER A 83 16.63 -19.97 1.39
C SER A 83 17.98 -20.21 2.07
N TYR A 84 19.10 -19.94 1.38
CA TYR A 84 20.46 -20.08 1.91
C TYR A 84 20.80 -19.07 3.03
N PHE A 85 19.94 -18.09 3.31
CA PHE A 85 20.03 -17.28 4.53
C PHE A 85 19.80 -18.12 5.78
N GLU A 86 19.05 -19.22 5.67
CA GLU A 86 18.80 -20.16 6.76
C GLU A 86 19.46 -21.52 6.51
N ASP A 87 19.23 -22.15 5.35
CA ASP A 87 19.84 -23.44 4.98
C ASP A 87 20.08 -23.52 3.45
N PRO A 88 21.35 -23.67 3.01
CA PRO A 88 21.69 -23.76 1.58
C PRO A 88 21.13 -25.01 0.87
N HIS A 89 20.66 -26.02 1.61
CA HIS A 89 20.13 -27.27 1.08
C HIS A 89 18.61 -27.41 1.22
N ASN A 90 17.91 -26.40 1.77
CA ASN A 90 16.45 -26.44 1.92
C ASN A 90 15.75 -25.25 1.25
N ALA A 91 15.29 -25.45 0.01
CA ALA A 91 14.60 -24.41 -0.77
C ALA A 91 13.27 -23.92 -0.17
N SER A 92 12.66 -24.64 0.79
CA SER A 92 11.38 -24.24 1.39
C SER A 92 11.49 -23.06 2.36
N LEU A 93 12.70 -22.61 2.67
CA LEU A 93 12.96 -21.51 3.61
C LEU A 93 13.08 -20.14 2.91
N ALA A 94 12.91 -20.08 1.59
CA ALA A 94 12.81 -18.80 0.90
C ALA A 94 11.52 -18.07 1.33
N ASP A 95 11.63 -16.78 1.62
CA ASP A 95 10.52 -15.93 2.04
C ASP A 95 10.71 -14.51 1.47
N THR A 96 9.73 -13.64 1.67
CA THR A 96 9.80 -12.23 1.28
C THR A 96 9.36 -11.36 2.43
N LEU A 97 10.16 -10.34 2.75
CA LEU A 97 9.74 -9.26 3.62
C LEU A 97 8.89 -8.27 2.84
N TYR A 98 7.75 -7.88 3.38
CA TYR A 98 6.83 -6.94 2.74
C TYR A 98 5.94 -6.20 3.73
N ILE A 99 5.33 -5.13 3.23
CA ILE A 99 4.24 -4.40 3.89
C ILE A 99 3.03 -4.46 2.95
N SER A 100 1.83 -4.62 3.50
CA SER A 100 0.60 -4.51 2.70
C SER A 100 -0.54 -3.90 3.50
N VAL A 101 -1.48 -3.27 2.80
CA VAL A 101 -2.76 -2.81 3.36
C VAL A 101 -3.87 -3.34 2.47
N VAL A 102 -4.80 -4.06 3.07
CA VAL A 102 -6.00 -4.60 2.40
C VAL A 102 -7.23 -3.92 2.98
N ILE A 103 -8.02 -3.33 2.10
CA ILE A 103 -9.28 -2.65 2.39
C ILE A 103 -10.43 -3.44 1.78
N LYS A 104 -11.49 -3.63 2.56
CA LYS A 104 -12.81 -4.00 2.03
C LYS A 104 -13.71 -2.81 2.23
N GLY A 105 -14.44 -2.41 1.20
CA GLY A 105 -15.24 -1.20 1.27
C GLY A 105 -16.37 -1.17 0.26
N THR A 106 -17.06 -0.04 0.23
CA THR A 106 -18.08 0.27 -0.77
C THR A 106 -17.59 1.40 -1.65
N ALA A 107 -17.62 1.18 -2.97
CA ALA A 107 -17.28 2.18 -3.96
C ALA A 107 -18.49 3.06 -4.31
N SER A 108 -18.23 4.34 -4.59
CA SER A 108 -19.21 5.27 -5.13
C SER A 108 -18.55 6.19 -6.15
N PHE A 109 -19.33 6.68 -7.12
CA PHE A 109 -18.87 7.75 -8.00
C PHE A 109 -19.12 9.10 -7.34
N VAL A 110 -18.07 9.92 -7.27
CA VAL A 110 -18.18 11.27 -6.72
C VAL A 110 -18.86 12.16 -7.75
N SER A 111 -20.02 12.74 -7.40
CA SER A 111 -20.78 13.65 -8.25
C SER A 111 -20.60 15.13 -7.85
N ASP A 112 -20.35 15.39 -6.56
CA ASP A 112 -20.09 16.72 -6.05
C ASP A 112 -18.78 17.29 -6.65
N ARG A 113 -18.83 18.54 -7.12
CA ARG A 113 -17.70 19.15 -7.82
C ARG A 113 -16.60 19.57 -6.87
N GLU A 114 -16.90 19.89 -5.62
CA GLU A 114 -15.88 20.22 -4.62
C GLU A 114 -15.15 18.95 -4.17
N GLU A 115 -15.87 17.86 -3.92
CA GLU A 115 -15.26 16.56 -3.58
C GLU A 115 -14.43 15.99 -4.75
N LYS A 116 -14.89 16.14 -6.01
CA LYS A 116 -14.07 15.80 -7.19
C LYS A 116 -12.78 16.62 -7.23
N THR A 117 -12.88 17.93 -6.98
CA THR A 117 -11.72 18.83 -6.93
C THR A 117 -10.72 18.40 -5.87
N LEU A 118 -11.20 18.10 -4.66
CA LEU A 118 -10.37 17.59 -3.56
C LEU A 118 -9.64 16.30 -3.94
N ALA A 119 -10.37 15.33 -4.48
CA ALA A 119 -9.81 14.04 -4.87
C ALA A 119 -8.73 14.17 -5.96
N LEU A 120 -8.99 14.96 -6.99
CA LEU A 120 -8.06 15.14 -8.11
C LEU A 120 -6.84 15.95 -7.71
N ASN A 121 -6.99 17.00 -6.89
CA ASN A 121 -5.84 17.73 -6.37
C ASN A 121 -5.01 16.87 -5.40
N GLY A 122 -5.63 16.05 -4.54
CA GLY A 122 -4.88 15.15 -3.67
C GLY A 122 -4.10 14.07 -4.44
N LEU A 123 -4.56 13.66 -5.63
CA LEU A 123 -3.73 12.89 -6.56
C LEU A 123 -2.53 13.72 -7.01
N MET A 124 -2.75 14.95 -7.47
CA MET A 124 -1.66 15.81 -7.95
C MET A 124 -0.62 16.09 -6.85
N GLU A 125 -1.05 16.36 -5.62
CA GLU A 125 -0.15 16.55 -4.46
C GLU A 125 0.70 15.31 -4.19
N LYS A 126 0.13 14.11 -4.33
CA LYS A 126 0.85 12.85 -4.11
C LYS A 126 1.84 12.53 -5.23
N TYR A 127 1.44 12.71 -6.50
CA TYR A 127 2.24 12.27 -7.65
C TYR A 127 3.15 13.34 -8.23
N GLN A 128 2.89 14.61 -7.96
CA GLN A 128 3.69 15.74 -8.39
C GLN A 128 3.89 16.73 -7.21
N PRO A 129 4.53 16.29 -6.11
CA PRO A 129 4.68 17.08 -4.89
C PRO A 129 5.55 18.33 -5.07
N GLU A 130 6.40 18.38 -6.09
CA GLU A 130 7.21 19.56 -6.43
C GLU A 130 6.38 20.74 -6.98
N GLY A 131 5.09 20.53 -7.21
CA GLY A 131 4.21 21.49 -7.87
C GLY A 131 4.52 21.59 -9.37
N ARG A 132 4.39 22.79 -9.94
CA ARG A 132 4.48 23.11 -11.40
C ARG A 132 3.18 22.87 -12.19
N TYR A 133 2.05 23.02 -11.54
CA TYR A 133 0.73 23.07 -12.16
C TYR A 133 -0.16 24.05 -11.40
N ASP A 134 -1.15 24.60 -12.09
CA ASP A 134 -2.25 25.30 -11.41
C ASP A 134 -3.22 24.26 -10.84
N PRO A 135 -3.71 24.43 -9.60
CA PRO A 135 -4.69 23.51 -9.01
C PRO A 135 -5.97 23.40 -9.84
N ILE A 136 -6.56 22.21 -9.81
CA ILE A 136 -7.90 21.99 -10.38
C ILE A 136 -8.90 22.78 -9.53
N ARG A 137 -9.85 23.46 -10.18
CA ARG A 137 -10.92 24.23 -9.55
C ARG A 137 -12.28 23.64 -9.86
N SER A 138 -13.23 23.84 -8.96
CA SER A 138 -14.59 23.31 -9.08
C SER A 138 -15.38 23.89 -10.25
N ASP A 139 -14.95 25.00 -10.87
CA ASP A 139 -15.56 25.58 -12.07
C ASP A 139 -15.02 25.00 -13.40
N MET A 140 -13.97 24.17 -13.36
CA MET A 140 -13.31 23.67 -14.56
C MET A 140 -14.13 22.57 -15.25
N ARG A 141 -14.29 22.67 -16.57
CA ARG A 141 -15.02 21.67 -17.40
C ARG A 141 -14.37 20.28 -17.42
N VAL A 142 -13.09 20.17 -17.06
CA VAL A 142 -12.38 18.87 -17.01
C VAL A 142 -13.04 17.90 -16.02
N LEU A 143 -13.71 18.42 -14.97
CA LEU A 143 -14.44 17.61 -13.99
C LEU A 143 -15.59 16.81 -14.60
N ASP A 144 -16.13 17.25 -15.73
CA ASP A 144 -17.21 16.57 -16.46
C ASP A 144 -16.68 15.48 -17.41
N ALA A 145 -15.39 15.51 -17.73
CA ALA A 145 -14.74 14.55 -18.62
C ALA A 145 -14.12 13.35 -17.88
N VAL A 146 -14.17 13.34 -16.55
CA VAL A 146 -13.56 12.29 -15.71
C VAL A 146 -14.54 11.76 -14.66
N SER A 147 -14.35 10.51 -14.31
CA SER A 147 -14.99 9.88 -13.16
C SER A 147 -13.99 9.77 -12.01
N VAL A 148 -14.47 10.06 -10.80
CA VAL A 148 -13.73 9.83 -9.56
C VAL A 148 -14.44 8.71 -8.81
N ILE A 149 -13.69 7.66 -8.48
CA ILE A 149 -14.16 6.54 -7.67
C ILE A 149 -13.68 6.80 -6.24
N LYS A 150 -14.61 6.82 -5.29
CA LYS A 150 -14.33 6.82 -3.86
C LYS A 150 -14.60 5.44 -3.30
N VAL A 151 -13.66 4.87 -2.56
CA VAL A 151 -13.88 3.65 -1.77
C VAL A 151 -13.90 4.05 -0.30
N THR A 152 -15.08 3.93 0.30
CA THR A 152 -15.26 4.09 1.75
C THR A 152 -14.94 2.77 2.44
N PRO A 153 -13.91 2.69 3.29
CA PRO A 153 -13.53 1.46 3.96
C PRO A 153 -14.61 0.97 4.93
N GLN A 154 -14.90 -0.32 4.90
CA GLN A 154 -15.59 -1.05 5.96
C GLN A 154 -14.58 -1.72 6.91
N THR A 155 -13.49 -2.23 6.35
CA THR A 155 -12.36 -2.77 7.12
C THR A 155 -11.06 -2.34 6.47
N ILE A 156 -10.07 -2.00 7.31
CA ILE A 156 -8.71 -1.72 6.88
C ILE A 156 -7.77 -2.64 7.68
N HIS A 157 -6.96 -3.42 6.98
CA HIS A 157 -6.00 -4.32 7.60
C HIS A 157 -4.62 -4.11 7.01
N GLY A 158 -3.72 -3.56 7.82
CA GLY A 158 -2.30 -3.51 7.50
C GLY A 158 -1.58 -4.77 7.99
N LYS A 159 -0.57 -5.20 7.23
CA LYS A 159 0.33 -6.29 7.60
C LYS A 159 1.79 -5.89 7.43
N TYR A 160 2.58 -6.06 8.49
CA TYR A 160 4.02 -6.13 8.42
C TYR A 160 4.47 -7.59 8.34
N LYS A 161 5.40 -7.92 7.44
CA LYS A 161 6.13 -9.19 7.42
C LYS A 161 7.61 -8.83 7.33
N ILE A 162 8.23 -8.63 8.48
CA ILE A 162 9.58 -8.01 8.64
C ILE A 162 10.39 -8.67 9.77
N GLY A 163 10.15 -9.96 9.96
CA GLY A 163 10.85 -10.77 10.97
C GLY A 163 10.46 -10.50 12.42
N GLN A 164 9.37 -9.79 12.70
CA GLN A 164 8.96 -9.40 14.06
C GLN A 164 8.51 -10.57 14.96
N HIS A 165 8.39 -11.77 14.40
CA HIS A 165 8.09 -13.01 15.11
C HIS A 165 9.37 -13.82 15.43
N MET A 166 10.51 -13.44 14.85
CA MET A 166 11.79 -14.10 15.04
C MET A 166 12.38 -13.74 16.40
N ARG A 167 13.25 -14.60 16.93
CA ARG A 167 14.05 -14.26 18.10
C ARG A 167 15.01 -13.12 17.76
N PRO A 168 15.40 -12.27 18.73
CA PRO A 168 16.31 -11.14 18.47
C PRO A 168 17.61 -11.52 17.76
N GLU A 169 18.22 -12.66 18.14
CA GLU A 169 19.43 -13.19 17.49
C GLU A 169 19.23 -13.53 16.00
N ASP A 170 18.16 -14.25 15.67
CA ASP A 170 17.84 -14.66 14.31
C ASP A 170 17.53 -13.42 13.45
N ARG A 171 16.82 -12.45 14.03
CA ARG A 171 16.47 -11.19 13.36
C ARG A 171 17.71 -10.33 13.08
N LEU A 172 18.70 -10.32 13.98
CA LEU A 172 19.98 -9.65 13.76
C LEU A 172 20.80 -10.35 12.66
N ASN A 173 20.86 -11.68 12.66
CA ASN A 173 21.54 -12.45 11.60
C ASN A 173 20.89 -12.18 10.24
N LEU A 174 19.56 -12.17 10.18
CA LEU A 174 18.83 -11.79 8.97
C LEU A 174 19.19 -10.37 8.51
N ALA A 175 19.21 -9.40 9.43
CA ALA A 175 19.61 -8.04 9.11
C ALA A 175 21.04 -7.95 8.55
N GLN A 176 21.99 -8.71 9.10
CA GLN A 176 23.36 -8.80 8.59
C GLN A 176 23.39 -9.38 7.17
N ASN A 177 22.68 -10.49 6.93
CA ASN A 177 22.58 -11.10 5.60
C ASN A 177 21.99 -10.13 4.55
N ILE A 178 20.97 -9.34 4.94
CA ILE A 178 20.37 -8.31 4.08
C ILE A 178 21.39 -7.21 3.76
N LEU A 179 22.15 -6.74 4.76
CA LEU A 179 23.19 -5.74 4.56
C LEU A 179 24.30 -6.23 3.63
N GLU A 180 24.72 -7.49 3.78
CA GLU A 180 25.76 -8.12 2.96
C GLU A 180 25.30 -8.37 1.51
N LYS A 181 24.02 -8.70 1.32
CA LYS A 181 23.40 -8.88 0.00
C LYS A 181 23.46 -7.61 -0.85
N LYS A 182 23.47 -6.42 -0.22
CA LYS A 182 23.55 -5.10 -0.89
C LYS A 182 22.50 -4.93 -2.00
N SER A 183 21.29 -5.40 -1.76
CA SER A 183 20.16 -5.13 -2.65
C SER A 183 19.87 -3.62 -2.69
N PRO A 184 19.21 -3.10 -3.74
CA PRO A 184 18.81 -1.70 -3.80
C PRO A 184 17.91 -1.27 -2.62
N SER A 185 17.13 -2.19 -2.04
CA SER A 185 16.21 -1.94 -0.94
C SER A 185 16.81 -2.20 0.45
N ALA A 186 18.00 -2.80 0.56
CA ALA A 186 18.57 -3.30 1.81
C ALA A 186 18.55 -2.26 2.96
N LEU A 187 19.04 -1.04 2.70
CA LEU A 187 19.12 0.00 3.75
C LEU A 187 17.73 0.44 4.24
N GLU A 188 16.78 0.60 3.33
CA GLU A 188 15.41 0.98 3.69
C GLU A 188 14.69 -0.17 4.41
N THR A 189 14.90 -1.41 3.97
CA THR A 189 14.40 -2.61 4.65
C THR A 189 14.92 -2.70 6.08
N LEU A 190 16.22 -2.49 6.30
CA LEU A 190 16.83 -2.51 7.62
C LEU A 190 16.24 -1.44 8.53
N LYS A 191 16.07 -0.22 8.01
CA LYS A 191 15.42 0.87 8.72
C LYS A 191 13.98 0.52 9.13
N ILE A 192 13.19 -0.05 8.21
CA ILE A 192 11.81 -0.52 8.49
C ILE A 192 11.80 -1.65 9.52
N MET A 193 12.82 -2.52 9.49
CA MET A 193 13.00 -3.56 10.50
C MET A 193 13.44 -2.99 11.87
N GLY A 194 13.78 -1.71 11.99
CA GLY A 194 14.20 -1.06 13.24
C GLY A 194 15.72 -1.08 13.47
N PHE A 195 16.51 -1.34 12.42
CA PHE A 195 17.96 -1.35 12.47
C PHE A 195 18.57 -0.09 11.87
N GLU A 196 19.70 0.33 12.44
CA GLU A 196 20.57 1.38 11.94
C GLU A 196 21.96 0.80 11.63
N VAL A 197 22.54 1.23 10.51
CA VAL A 197 23.92 0.88 10.15
C VAL A 197 24.85 1.91 10.79
N THR A 198 25.71 1.46 11.69
CA THR A 198 26.70 2.29 12.40
C THR A 198 28.12 1.93 11.95
N GLU A 199 29.11 2.74 12.32
CA GLU A 199 30.53 2.43 12.09
C GLU A 199 30.96 1.08 12.68
N THR A 200 30.30 0.65 13.77
CA THR A 200 30.57 -0.61 14.46
C THR A 200 29.69 -1.79 13.99
N GLY A 201 28.84 -1.58 12.97
CA GLY A 201 27.92 -2.59 12.44
C GLY A 201 26.43 -2.25 12.65
N LEU A 202 25.56 -3.25 12.54
CA LEU A 202 24.12 -3.09 12.70
C LEU A 202 23.72 -2.99 14.18
N ARG A 203 22.88 -2.01 14.50
CA ARG A 203 22.27 -1.85 15.82
C ARG A 203 20.76 -1.78 15.69
N MET A 204 20.04 -2.54 16.52
CA MET A 204 18.60 -2.35 16.68
C MET A 204 18.36 -1.09 17.53
N ILE A 205 17.66 -0.11 16.96
CA ILE A 205 17.43 1.21 17.58
C ILE A 205 15.96 1.46 17.92
N ASP A 206 15.06 0.74 17.28
CA ASP A 206 13.64 0.78 17.55
C ASP A 206 13.12 -0.65 17.45
N GLU A 207 12.39 -1.12 18.45
CA GLU A 207 11.44 -2.22 18.24
C GLU A 207 10.15 -1.54 17.81
N PRO A 208 9.87 -1.46 16.50
CA PRO A 208 8.81 -0.59 16.06
C PRO A 208 7.51 -1.07 16.69
N VAL A 209 6.85 -0.20 17.44
CA VAL A 209 5.57 -0.53 18.06
C VAL A 209 4.52 -0.55 16.94
N TRP A 210 4.22 -1.77 16.47
CA TRP A 210 3.35 -2.06 15.32
C TRP A 210 1.89 -1.76 15.61
#